data_AF-A0A7L0ZQL5-F1
#
_entry.id   AF-A0A7L0ZQL5-F1
#
_cell.length_a   1.000
_cell.length_b   1.000
_cell.length_c   1.000
_cell.angle_alpha   90.00
_cell.angle_beta   90.00
_cell.angle_gamma   90.00
#
_symmetry.space_group_name_H-M   'P 1'
#
loop_
_entity.id
_entity.type
_entity.pdbx_description
1 polymer ?
#
loop_
_entity_poly.entity_id
_entity_poly.type
_entity_poly.pdbx_seq_one_letter_code
_entity_poly.pdbx_strand_id
1 'polypeptide(L)'
;RWVSDFFSYETTKSVVVKSWVVGAVNRGVQLLILAYFVGWVFLHEKAYQVRDTSIESSVVTKVKGVGRYAGQVLDTADYVTPAQGTSVFVVVTKQIRTEDQAQGVCPEGAEGAKGTGAGRRLSLGTSNGMLTGRCVPYNATQSTCEIQGWCPPEVDTVDAPIMLEAENFTLLIKNSIRFPLFGFEK
;
A
#
# COMPACT_ATOMS: atom_id res chain seq x y z
N ARG A 1 -56.23 -45.37 -19.78
CA ARG A 1 -54.98 -45.38 -20.56
C ARG A 1 -54.09 -44.16 -20.28
N TRP A 2 -54.63 -42.94 -20.14
CA TRP A 2 -53.82 -41.75 -19.79
C TRP A 2 -53.21 -41.73 -18.36
N VAL A 3 -53.94 -42.25 -17.36
CA VAL A 3 -53.49 -42.20 -15.95
C VAL A 3 -52.34 -43.19 -15.66
N SER A 4 -52.24 -44.29 -16.41
CA SER A 4 -51.19 -45.30 -16.23
C SER A 4 -49.82 -44.84 -16.73
N ASP A 5 -49.79 -43.99 -17.76
CA ASP A 5 -48.53 -43.48 -18.32
C ASP A 5 -47.94 -42.34 -17.47
N PHE A 6 -48.76 -41.67 -16.65
CA PHE A 6 -48.32 -40.57 -15.76
C PHE A 6 -47.51 -41.05 -14.54
N PHE A 7 -47.71 -42.31 -14.11
CA PHE A 7 -46.96 -42.95 -13.03
C PHE A 7 -45.90 -43.93 -13.55
N SER A 8 -45.51 -43.80 -14.82
CA SER A 8 -44.45 -44.61 -15.41
C SER A 8 -43.09 -43.92 -15.23
N TYR A 9 -42.16 -44.63 -14.59
CA TYR A 9 -40.77 -44.22 -14.46
C TYR A 9 -39.91 -45.14 -15.32
N GLU A 10 -39.27 -44.58 -16.34
CA GLU A 10 -38.35 -45.32 -17.20
C GLU A 10 -36.95 -45.34 -16.60
N THR A 11 -36.36 -46.53 -16.49
CA THR A 11 -34.96 -46.72 -16.09
C THR A 11 -34.16 -47.38 -17.19
N THR A 12 -32.91 -46.96 -17.37
CA THR A 12 -31.97 -47.61 -18.28
C THR A 12 -31.78 -49.08 -17.89
N LYS A 13 -31.96 -50.00 -18.84
CA LYS A 13 -31.65 -51.42 -18.64
C LYS A 13 -30.13 -51.58 -18.49
N SER A 14 -29.67 -51.98 -17.32
CA SER A 14 -28.25 -52.20 -17.02
C SER A 14 -27.85 -53.66 -17.17
N VAL A 15 -26.69 -53.93 -17.78
CA VAL A 15 -26.10 -55.27 -17.84
C VAL A 15 -25.15 -55.48 -16.66
N VAL A 16 -25.36 -56.55 -15.89
CA VAL A 16 -24.52 -56.89 -14.72
C VAL A 16 -23.41 -57.86 -15.14
N VAL A 17 -22.17 -57.37 -15.23
CA VAL A 17 -21.01 -58.19 -15.56
C VAL A 17 -20.40 -58.79 -14.29
N LYS A 18 -20.35 -60.11 -14.19
CA LYS A 18 -19.77 -60.85 -13.04
C LYS A 18 -18.32 -61.25 -13.31
N SER A 19 -17.42 -60.26 -13.41
CA SER A 19 -15.97 -60.49 -13.54
C SER A 19 -15.23 -59.93 -12.34
N TRP A 20 -14.35 -60.73 -11.74
CA TRP A 20 -13.54 -60.34 -10.58
C TRP A 20 -12.60 -59.16 -10.91
N VAL A 21 -11.94 -59.21 -12.07
CA VAL A 21 -10.97 -58.18 -12.49
C VAL A 21 -11.67 -56.83 -12.71
N VAL A 22 -12.78 -56.83 -13.44
CA VAL A 22 -13.56 -55.61 -13.72
C VAL A 22 -14.16 -55.04 -12.42
N GLY A 23 -14.62 -55.92 -11.53
CA GLY A 23 -15.13 -55.52 -10.20
C GLY A 23 -14.05 -54.87 -9.34
N ALA A 24 -12.86 -55.46 -9.27
CA ALA A 24 -11.73 -54.92 -8.50
C ALA A 24 -11.27 -53.56 -9.02
N VAL A 25 -11.14 -53.40 -10.35
CA VAL A 25 -10.77 -52.11 -10.98
C VAL A 25 -11.84 -51.05 -10.70
N ASN A 26 -13.12 -51.36 -10.90
CA ASN A 26 -14.20 -50.41 -10.66
C ASN A 26 -14.28 -50.00 -9.17
N ARG A 27 -14.13 -50.94 -8.23
CA ARG A 27 -14.10 -50.62 -6.79
C ARG A 27 -12.85 -49.85 -6.38
N GLY A 28 -11.68 -50.13 -6.98
CA GLY A 28 -10.46 -49.37 -6.76
C GLY A 28 -10.57 -47.92 -7.21
N VAL A 29 -11.14 -47.67 -8.41
CA VAL A 29 -11.43 -46.32 -8.90
C VAL A 29 -12.43 -45.60 -7.99
N GLN A 30 -13.50 -46.28 -7.57
CA GLN A 30 -14.46 -45.70 -6.61
C GLN A 30 -13.79 -45.32 -5.29
N LEU A 31 -12.91 -46.16 -4.74
CA LEU A 31 -12.19 -45.88 -3.50
C LEU A 31 -11.23 -44.70 -3.66
N LEU A 32 -10.51 -44.61 -4.79
CA LEU A 32 -9.64 -43.48 -5.10
C LEU A 32 -10.43 -42.16 -5.17
N ILE A 33 -11.57 -42.16 -5.86
CA ILE A 33 -12.45 -40.99 -5.93
C ILE A 33 -12.95 -40.60 -4.53
N LEU A 34 -13.42 -41.56 -3.74
CA LEU A 34 -13.87 -41.30 -2.36
C LEU A 34 -12.74 -40.75 -1.49
N ALA A 35 -11.54 -41.32 -1.57
CA ALA A 35 -10.38 -40.85 -0.83
C ALA A 35 -10.00 -39.40 -1.22
N TYR A 36 -10.09 -39.06 -2.50
CA TYR A 36 -9.87 -37.69 -2.97
C TYR A 36 -10.92 -36.72 -2.39
N PHE A 37 -12.21 -37.04 -2.47
CA PHE A 37 -13.25 -36.17 -1.92
C PHE A 37 -13.11 -36.00 -0.41
N VAL A 38 -12.88 -37.07 0.34
CA VAL A 38 -12.72 -36.99 1.80
C VAL A 38 -11.44 -36.23 2.17
N GLY A 39 -10.30 -36.62 1.60
CA GLY A 39 -9.00 -36.03 1.95
C GLY A 39 -8.83 -34.60 1.45
N TRP A 40 -9.08 -34.37 0.16
CA TRP A 40 -8.87 -33.05 -0.44
C TRP A 40 -10.06 -32.12 -0.20
N VAL A 41 -11.26 -32.51 -0.62
CA VAL A 41 -12.42 -31.59 -0.61
C VAL A 41 -12.94 -31.32 0.80
N PHE A 42 -13.07 -32.36 1.62
CA PHE A 42 -13.60 -32.19 2.97
C PHE A 42 -12.54 -31.80 4.00
N LEU A 43 -11.41 -32.50 4.08
CA LEU A 43 -10.42 -32.22 5.12
C LEU A 43 -9.53 -31.02 4.78
N HIS A 44 -8.94 -30.98 3.58
CA HIS A 44 -8.01 -29.92 3.19
C HIS A 44 -8.74 -28.60 2.85
N GLU A 45 -9.68 -28.64 1.90
CA GLU A 45 -10.42 -27.45 1.47
C GLU A 45 -11.47 -26.98 2.50
N LYS A 46 -11.85 -27.85 3.44
CA LYS A 46 -12.90 -27.59 4.44
C LYS A 46 -14.24 -27.20 3.81
N ALA A 47 -14.63 -27.88 2.72
CA ALA A 47 -15.88 -27.60 2.00
C ALA A 47 -17.16 -27.80 2.84
N TYR A 48 -17.05 -28.43 4.01
CA TYR A 48 -18.15 -28.54 4.97
C TYR A 48 -18.39 -27.26 5.79
N GLN A 49 -17.47 -26.29 5.75
CA GLN A 49 -17.58 -25.02 6.48
C GLN A 49 -17.98 -23.90 5.53
N VAL A 50 -18.88 -23.04 6.00
CA VAL A 50 -19.14 -21.74 5.36
C VAL A 50 -17.95 -20.83 5.64
N ARG A 51 -17.46 -20.10 4.61
CA ARG A 51 -16.39 -19.11 4.75
C ARG A 51 -16.95 -17.70 4.51
N ASP A 52 -16.66 -16.80 5.43
CA ASP A 52 -16.92 -15.38 5.27
C ASP A 52 -15.66 -14.69 4.71
N THR A 53 -15.78 -14.05 3.56
CA THR A 53 -14.70 -13.27 2.93
C THR A 53 -14.85 -11.77 3.17
N SER A 54 -16.00 -11.33 3.70
CA SER A 54 -16.33 -9.92 3.96
C SER A 54 -15.90 -9.50 5.37
N ILE A 55 -14.59 -9.47 5.59
CA ILE A 55 -14.01 -9.10 6.88
C ILE A 55 -14.08 -7.58 7.04
N GLU A 56 -14.70 -7.12 8.14
CA GLU A 56 -14.60 -5.73 8.59
C GLU A 56 -13.34 -5.61 9.46
N SER A 57 -12.46 -4.65 9.17
CA SER A 57 -11.25 -4.42 9.94
C SER A 57 -11.06 -2.96 10.31
N SER A 58 -10.58 -2.73 11.54
CA SER A 58 -10.20 -1.42 12.04
C SER A 58 -8.79 -1.50 12.60
N VAL A 59 -7.92 -0.57 12.21
CA VAL A 59 -6.53 -0.51 12.64
C VAL A 59 -6.28 0.85 13.26
N VAL A 60 -5.73 0.85 14.48
CA VAL A 60 -5.25 2.05 15.16
C VAL A 60 -3.76 1.87 15.42
N THR A 61 -2.97 2.82 14.97
CA THR A 61 -1.52 2.83 15.14
C THR A 61 -1.10 3.94 16.10
N LYS A 62 -0.09 3.66 16.92
CA LYS A 62 0.52 4.67 17.79
C LYS A 62 2.02 4.45 17.88
N VAL A 63 2.78 5.43 17.39
CA VAL A 63 4.23 5.46 17.53
C VAL A 63 4.58 6.09 18.87
N LYS A 64 5.67 5.64 19.50
CA LYS A 64 6.29 6.27 20.67
C LYS A 64 7.80 6.27 20.52
N GLY A 65 8.40 7.42 20.75
CA GLY A 65 9.83 7.65 20.65
C GLY A 65 10.13 9.13 20.84
N VAL A 66 11.38 9.43 21.14
CA VAL A 66 11.90 10.80 21.19
C VAL A 66 13.29 10.73 20.56
N GLY A 67 13.58 11.63 19.63
CA GLY A 67 14.86 11.72 18.95
C GLY A 67 15.45 13.12 19.04
N ARG A 68 16.74 13.26 18.75
CA ARG A 68 17.37 14.57 18.58
C ARG A 68 17.72 14.78 17.12
N TYR A 69 17.29 15.91 16.57
CA TYR A 69 17.55 16.26 15.19
C TYR A 69 17.86 17.75 15.07
N ALA A 70 18.94 18.10 14.37
CA ALA A 70 19.36 19.49 14.16
C ALA A 70 19.41 20.34 15.46
N GLY A 71 19.83 19.74 16.58
CA GLY A 71 19.91 20.43 17.88
C GLY A 71 18.58 20.59 18.63
N GLN A 72 17.47 20.09 18.07
CA GLN A 72 16.14 20.08 18.68
C GLN A 72 15.75 18.66 19.11
N VAL A 73 14.88 18.57 20.12
CA VAL A 73 14.25 17.31 20.52
C VAL A 73 12.94 17.20 19.75
N LEU A 74 12.78 16.12 18.98
CA LEU A 74 11.57 15.83 18.23
C LEU A 74 10.76 14.74 18.93
N ASP A 75 9.45 14.94 19.02
CA ASP A 75 8.51 13.97 19.55
C ASP A 75 7.53 13.45 18.48
N THR A 76 6.61 12.60 18.90
CA THR A 76 5.64 11.96 18.00
C THR A 76 4.79 12.95 17.19
N ALA A 77 4.57 14.18 17.67
CA ALA A 77 3.80 15.19 16.94
C ALA A 77 4.61 15.83 15.80
N ASP A 78 5.94 15.81 15.89
CA ASP A 78 6.83 16.41 14.89
C ASP A 78 7.12 15.47 13.73
N TYR A 79 7.40 14.20 14.03
CA TYR A 79 7.89 13.25 13.02
C TYR A 79 6.84 12.27 12.50
N VAL A 80 5.64 12.18 13.09
CA VAL A 80 4.57 11.27 12.62
C VAL A 80 3.54 12.03 11.80
N THR A 81 3.40 11.66 10.52
CA THR A 81 2.39 12.27 9.64
C THR A 81 1.61 11.20 8.86
N PRO A 82 0.27 11.26 8.79
CA PRO A 82 -0.62 12.14 9.56
C PRO A 82 -0.76 11.69 11.02
N ALA A 83 -1.06 12.61 11.94
CA ALA A 83 -1.18 12.34 13.38
C ALA A 83 -2.42 11.51 13.79
N GLN A 84 -3.27 11.12 12.82
CA GLN A 84 -4.57 10.49 13.07
C GLN A 84 -4.48 9.02 13.54
N GLY A 85 -3.30 8.38 13.44
CA GLY A 85 -3.11 7.00 13.91
C GLY A 85 -3.91 5.97 13.11
N THR A 86 -4.04 6.19 11.80
CA THR A 86 -4.75 5.30 10.87
C THR A 86 -3.87 4.10 10.47
N SER A 87 -4.33 3.30 9.51
CA SER A 87 -3.56 2.18 8.96
C SER A 87 -2.29 2.60 8.20
N VAL A 88 -2.16 3.88 7.83
CA VAL A 88 -1.01 4.42 7.09
C VAL A 88 -0.46 5.63 7.84
N PHE A 89 0.82 5.58 8.15
CA PHE A 89 1.55 6.67 8.78
C PHE A 89 2.99 6.68 8.26
N VAL A 90 3.63 7.84 8.34
CA VAL A 90 5.04 8.04 7.98
C VAL A 90 5.78 8.51 9.23
N VAL A 91 6.95 7.92 9.46
CA VAL A 91 7.92 8.39 10.45
C VAL A 91 9.02 9.13 9.68
N VAL A 92 9.09 10.45 9.86
CA VAL A 92 10.08 11.31 9.21
C VAL A 92 11.43 11.09 9.89
N THR A 93 12.40 10.56 9.15
CA THR A 93 13.75 10.24 9.64
C THR A 93 14.83 11.20 9.13
N LYS A 94 14.54 11.97 8.08
CA LYS A 94 15.41 12.99 7.50
C LYS A 94 14.55 14.18 7.11
N GLN A 95 15.01 15.40 7.42
CA GLN A 95 14.30 16.62 7.08
C GLN A 95 15.29 17.70 6.63
N ILE A 96 15.05 18.26 5.44
CA ILE A 96 15.71 19.48 4.97
C ILE A 96 14.75 20.63 5.26
N ARG A 97 15.16 21.60 6.06
CA ARG A 97 14.34 22.77 6.42
C ARG A 97 14.88 24.01 5.71
N THR A 98 14.00 24.73 5.04
CA THR A 98 14.27 26.06 4.51
C THR A 98 13.47 27.06 5.34
N GLU A 99 14.13 27.64 6.34
CA GLU A 99 13.50 28.57 7.30
C GLU A 99 13.24 29.95 6.67
N ASP A 100 12.34 30.72 7.29
CA ASP A 100 12.05 32.12 6.96
C ASP A 100 11.66 32.37 5.49
N GLN A 101 11.00 31.40 4.84
CA GLN A 101 10.47 31.60 3.51
C GLN A 101 9.35 32.66 3.52
N ALA A 102 9.49 33.63 2.62
CA ALA A 102 8.50 34.68 2.39
C ALA A 102 8.13 34.74 0.91
N GLN A 103 6.91 35.20 0.61
CA GLN A 103 6.49 35.39 -0.76
C GLN A 103 7.30 36.54 -1.39
N GLY A 104 8.03 36.25 -2.46
CA GLY A 104 8.93 37.21 -3.08
C GLY A 104 9.39 36.81 -4.47
N VAL A 105 10.44 37.49 -4.93
CA VAL A 105 11.12 37.23 -6.19
C VAL A 105 12.59 36.97 -5.89
N CYS A 106 13.11 35.83 -6.34
CA CYS A 106 14.47 35.39 -6.05
C CYS A 106 15.04 34.54 -7.21
N PRO A 107 16.38 34.40 -7.31
CA PRO A 107 16.99 33.40 -8.18
C PRO A 107 16.55 31.99 -7.79
N GLU A 108 16.35 31.11 -8.77
CA GLU A 108 16.21 29.67 -8.55
C GLU A 108 17.51 29.04 -8.01
N GLY A 109 17.41 27.90 -7.31
CA GLY A 109 18.54 27.19 -6.69
C GLY A 109 19.64 26.74 -7.67
N ALA A 110 20.77 26.25 -7.14
CA ALA A 110 21.97 25.94 -7.91
C ALA A 110 21.78 24.90 -9.04
N GLU A 111 20.83 23.97 -8.86
CA GLU A 111 20.44 22.96 -9.86
C GLU A 111 19.35 23.45 -10.83
N GLY A 112 18.77 24.63 -10.54
CA GLY A 112 17.85 25.34 -11.42
C GLY A 112 18.48 25.62 -12.77
N ALA A 113 17.61 25.75 -13.78
CA ALA A 113 18.07 25.77 -15.14
C ALA A 113 19.06 26.91 -15.41
N LYS A 114 20.26 26.52 -15.84
CA LYS A 114 21.34 27.43 -16.23
C LYS A 114 20.97 28.09 -17.56
N GLY A 115 20.18 29.16 -17.49
CA GLY A 115 19.68 29.87 -18.66
C GLY A 115 20.53 31.09 -18.99
N THR A 116 21.53 30.93 -19.87
CA THR A 116 22.04 32.05 -20.67
C THR A 116 20.99 32.41 -21.72
N GLY A 117 20.10 33.34 -21.41
CA GLY A 117 19.17 33.95 -22.38
C GLY A 117 17.71 33.82 -21.99
N ALA A 118 17.08 35.00 -21.85
CA ALA A 118 15.63 35.14 -21.78
C ALA A 118 14.99 34.52 -23.04
N GLY A 119 14.22 33.45 -22.87
CA GLY A 119 13.37 32.93 -23.96
C GLY A 119 13.36 31.42 -24.18
N ARG A 120 14.19 30.62 -23.49
CA ARG A 120 14.00 29.17 -23.55
C ARG A 120 12.91 28.77 -22.57
N ARG A 121 11.80 28.28 -23.13
CA ARG A 121 10.59 27.74 -22.50
C ARG A 121 10.96 26.62 -21.52
N LEU A 122 11.47 27.03 -20.37
CA LEU A 122 11.86 26.15 -19.30
C LEU A 122 10.62 25.47 -18.77
N SER A 123 10.68 24.14 -18.72
CA SER A 123 9.58 23.25 -18.43
C SER A 123 8.86 23.73 -17.17
N LEU A 124 7.61 24.15 -17.34
CA LEU A 124 6.72 24.70 -16.30
C LEU A 124 6.46 23.75 -15.11
N GLY A 125 7.10 22.56 -15.09
CA GLY A 125 6.90 21.51 -14.08
C GLY A 125 8.13 21.13 -13.26
N THR A 126 9.30 21.76 -13.46
CA THR A 126 10.53 21.49 -12.69
C THR A 126 11.06 22.69 -11.94
N SER A 127 10.33 23.81 -11.93
CA SER A 127 10.73 25.03 -11.23
C SER A 127 10.02 25.16 -9.89
N ASN A 128 10.73 25.68 -8.88
CA ASN A 128 10.21 25.88 -7.52
C ASN A 128 9.21 27.05 -7.42
N GLY A 129 8.96 27.76 -8.52
CA GLY A 129 8.02 28.88 -8.57
C GLY A 129 7.63 29.28 -10.00
N MET A 130 6.95 30.42 -10.14
CA MET A 130 6.59 30.96 -11.45
C MET A 130 7.76 31.74 -12.04
N LEU A 131 8.25 31.34 -13.21
CA LEU A 131 9.35 32.03 -13.90
C LEU A 131 8.92 33.43 -14.37
N THR A 132 9.68 34.47 -14.01
CA THR A 132 9.42 35.86 -14.43
C THR A 132 9.97 36.16 -15.83
N GLY A 133 10.81 35.27 -16.37
CA GLY A 133 11.48 35.42 -17.67
C GLY A 133 12.81 36.20 -17.62
N ARG A 134 13.24 36.63 -16.42
CA ARG A 134 14.55 37.26 -16.20
C ARG A 134 15.57 36.24 -15.70
N CYS A 135 16.85 36.51 -15.94
CA CYS A 135 17.96 35.72 -15.39
C CYS A 135 18.75 36.65 -14.45
N VAL A 136 18.92 36.23 -13.21
CA VAL A 136 19.56 37.00 -12.14
C VAL A 136 20.75 36.20 -11.59
N PRO A 137 21.82 36.87 -11.12
CA PRO A 137 22.97 36.17 -10.55
C PRO A 137 22.56 35.47 -9.25
N TYR A 138 22.74 34.15 -9.19
CA TYR A 138 22.56 33.34 -7.97
C TYR A 138 23.82 33.38 -7.10
N ASN A 139 24.99 33.29 -7.73
CA ASN A 139 26.30 33.43 -7.09
C ASN A 139 27.25 34.20 -8.03
N ALA A 140 28.45 34.56 -7.57
CA ALA A 140 29.41 35.34 -8.35
C ALA A 140 29.77 34.72 -9.72
N THR A 141 29.62 33.40 -9.86
CA THR A 141 29.98 32.63 -11.06
C THR A 141 28.77 32.04 -11.82
N GLN A 142 27.57 32.06 -11.24
CA GLN A 142 26.40 31.38 -11.80
C GLN A 142 25.16 32.28 -11.75
N SER A 143 24.47 32.40 -12.88
CA SER A 143 23.16 33.05 -12.97
C SER A 143 22.08 32.00 -13.22
N THR A 144 20.93 32.15 -12.55
CA THR A 144 19.77 31.27 -12.66
C THR A 144 18.53 32.08 -13.03
N CYS A 145 17.48 31.39 -13.47
CA CYS A 145 16.22 32.06 -13.77
C CYS A 145 15.60 32.66 -12.51
N GLU A 146 15.01 33.84 -12.65
CA GLU A 146 14.26 34.51 -11.59
C GLU A 146 12.86 33.88 -11.48
N ILE A 147 12.49 33.51 -10.25
CA ILE A 147 11.21 32.93 -9.91
C ILE A 147 10.44 33.84 -8.94
N GLN A 148 9.12 33.85 -9.08
CA GLN A 148 8.18 34.44 -8.14
C GLN A 148 7.51 33.31 -7.36
N GLY A 149 7.68 33.30 -6.05
CA GLY A 149 7.26 32.19 -5.18
C GLY A 149 7.74 32.37 -3.74
N TRP A 150 7.96 31.25 -3.07
CA TRP A 150 8.56 31.21 -1.74
C TRP A 150 10.08 31.40 -1.85
N CYS A 151 10.59 32.44 -1.19
CA CYS A 151 11.99 32.84 -1.21
C CYS A 151 12.56 32.90 0.21
N PRO A 152 13.78 32.39 0.46
CA PRO A 152 14.67 31.72 -0.50
C PRO A 152 14.16 30.33 -0.93
N PRO A 153 14.51 29.85 -2.14
CA PRO A 153 14.12 28.51 -2.59
C PRO A 153 14.85 27.42 -1.79
N GLU A 154 14.28 26.21 -1.78
CA GLU A 154 14.90 25.05 -1.15
C GLU A 154 16.25 24.67 -1.80
N VAL A 155 17.16 24.15 -0.98
CA VAL A 155 18.51 23.74 -1.40
C VAL A 155 18.73 22.28 -1.04
N ASP A 156 18.54 21.40 -2.03
CA ASP A 156 18.65 19.94 -1.85
C ASP A 156 20.08 19.40 -1.99
N THR A 157 21.07 20.28 -2.22
CA THR A 157 22.48 19.88 -2.33
C THR A 157 23.16 19.62 -0.98
N VAL A 158 22.50 19.95 0.14
CA VAL A 158 23.06 19.79 1.48
C VAL A 158 22.70 18.40 2.01
N ASP A 159 23.71 17.63 2.40
CA ASP A 159 23.46 16.33 3.02
C ASP A 159 22.98 16.50 4.47
N ALA A 160 21.67 16.44 4.66
CA ALA A 160 21.09 16.45 6.00
C ALA A 160 21.28 15.08 6.69
N PRO A 161 21.66 15.06 7.99
CA PRO A 161 21.82 13.82 8.73
C PRO A 161 20.48 13.08 8.87
N ILE A 162 20.54 11.81 9.24
CA ILE A 162 19.36 11.01 9.60
C ILE A 162 19.20 10.98 11.13
N MET A 163 17.96 10.93 11.60
CA MET A 163 17.64 10.74 13.02
C MET A 163 17.85 9.27 13.40
N LEU A 164 19.03 8.94 13.91
CA LEU A 164 19.43 7.57 14.26
C LEU A 164 18.57 6.99 15.39
N GLU A 165 18.06 7.82 16.30
CA GLU A 165 17.20 7.39 17.40
C GLU A 165 15.88 6.78 16.92
N ALA A 166 15.46 7.06 15.67
CA ALA A 166 14.26 6.52 15.07
C ALA A 166 14.26 4.98 14.99
N GLU A 167 15.42 4.34 14.94
CA GLU A 167 15.56 2.88 14.97
C GLU A 167 15.01 2.26 16.26
N ASN A 168 15.07 3.01 17.37
CA ASN A 168 14.62 2.55 18.69
C ASN A 168 13.18 2.95 19.01
N PHE A 169 12.45 3.51 18.05
CA PHE A 169 11.05 3.86 18.26
C PHE A 169 10.17 2.62 18.36
N THR A 170 9.11 2.72 19.13
CA THR A 170 8.14 1.64 19.34
C THR A 170 6.86 1.94 18.58
N LEU A 171 6.29 0.91 17.96
CA LEU A 171 5.03 0.99 17.23
C LEU A 171 4.01 0.05 17.88
N LEU A 172 2.92 0.63 18.37
CA LEU A 172 1.75 -0.12 18.79
C LEU A 172 0.77 -0.23 17.62
N ILE A 173 0.41 -1.46 17.24
CA ILE A 173 -0.62 -1.75 16.26
C ILE A 173 -1.78 -2.43 16.98
N LYS A 174 -2.92 -1.75 17.07
CA LYS A 174 -4.17 -2.34 17.55
C LYS A 174 -5.06 -2.62 16.34
N ASN A 175 -5.24 -3.91 16.03
CA ASN A 175 -6.15 -4.35 14.99
C ASN A 175 -7.37 -5.00 15.64
N SER A 176 -8.55 -4.63 15.18
CA SER A 176 -9.79 -5.32 15.50
C SER A 176 -10.45 -5.79 14.22
N ILE A 177 -10.95 -7.02 14.22
CA ILE A 177 -11.58 -7.67 13.07
C ILE A 177 -12.95 -8.19 13.46
N ARG A 178 -13.86 -8.15 12.48
CA ARG A 178 -15.22 -8.65 12.62
C ARG A 178 -15.61 -9.46 11.40
N PHE A 179 -16.17 -10.64 11.67
CA PHE A 179 -16.77 -11.52 10.66
C PHE A 179 -18.30 -11.39 10.79
N PRO A 180 -18.94 -10.52 10.00
CA PRO A 180 -20.35 -10.20 10.15
C PRO A 180 -21.25 -11.42 9.94
N LEU A 181 -20.87 -12.37 9.08
CA LEU A 181 -21.66 -13.58 8.84
C LEU A 181 -21.82 -14.44 10.10
N PHE A 182 -20.82 -14.42 10.98
CA PHE A 182 -20.80 -15.23 12.20
C PHE A 182 -21.03 -14.40 13.47
N GLY A 183 -21.17 -13.07 13.36
CA GLY A 183 -21.26 -12.17 14.50
C GLY A 183 -20.05 -12.25 15.44
N PHE A 184 -18.87 -12.55 14.90
CA PHE A 184 -17.65 -12.77 15.67
C PHE A 184 -16.73 -11.56 15.60
N GLU A 185 -16.21 -11.11 16.75
CA GLU A 185 -15.33 -9.95 16.90
C GLU A 185 -14.08 -10.31 17.71
N LYS A 186 -12.93 -9.76 17.31
CA LYS A 186 -11.63 -9.96 17.98
C LYS A 186 -10.73 -8.73 17.88
#